data_AF-A0A2A5FCA4-F1
#
_entry.id   AF-A0A2A5FCA4-F1
#
_cell.length_a   1.000
_cell.length_b   1.000
_cell.length_c   1.000
_cell.angle_alpha   90.00
_cell.angle_beta   90.00
_cell.angle_gamma   90.00
#
_symmetry.space_group_name_H-M   'P 1'
#
loop_
_entity.id
_entity.type
_entity.pdbx_description
1 polymer ?
#
loop_
_entity_poly.entity_id
_entity_poly.type
_entity_poly.pdbx_seq_one_letter_code
_entity_poly.pdbx_strand_id
1 'polypeptide(L)'
;MGRYQFTPALIQETLTDELSLTRRVRLHARIAETLETLYGAEVEAHAAELAYHFAQAEAVTGTEKLVHYSLLAGDRAVTLRAYEEALAHFQRGLTARGVALTGLEPAKDEEAAALLSGLGHAQM
;
A
#
# COMPACT_ATOMS: atom_id res chain seq x y z
N MET A 1 32.45 -32.99 -32.93
CA MET A 1 32.46 -32.76 -31.46
C MET A 1 32.05 -31.30 -31.23
N GLY A 2 31.00 -31.06 -30.43
CA GLY A 2 30.61 -29.70 -30.02
C GLY A 2 29.11 -29.44 -30.02
N ARG A 3 28.37 -30.08 -29.11
CA ARG A 3 27.04 -29.58 -28.72
C ARG A 3 27.25 -28.63 -27.54
N TYR A 4 27.14 -27.33 -27.81
CA TYR A 4 26.93 -26.35 -26.75
C TYR A 4 25.49 -26.50 -26.26
N GLN A 5 25.30 -27.22 -25.15
CA GLN A 5 24.08 -27.08 -24.35
C GLN A 5 24.34 -25.96 -23.35
N PHE A 6 23.84 -24.76 -23.65
CA PHE A 6 23.67 -23.74 -22.64
C PHE A 6 22.50 -24.18 -21.74
N THR A 7 22.83 -24.51 -20.50
CA THR A 7 21.93 -24.96 -19.45
C THR A 7 20.95 -23.83 -19.10
N PRO A 8 19.62 -24.03 -19.26
CA PRO A 8 18.62 -23.02 -18.90
C PRO A 8 18.33 -23.10 -17.40
N ALA A 9 19.29 -22.72 -16.56
CA ALA A 9 19.06 -22.58 -15.12
C ALA A 9 18.54 -21.18 -14.76
N LEU A 10 19.00 -20.15 -15.48
CA LEU A 10 18.66 -18.75 -15.19
C LEU A 10 17.20 -18.37 -15.51
N ILE A 11 16.60 -19.00 -16.53
CA ILE A 11 15.20 -18.73 -16.92
C ILE A 11 14.22 -19.36 -15.92
N GLN A 12 14.60 -20.46 -15.27
CA GLN A 12 13.72 -21.17 -14.35
C GLN A 12 13.62 -20.45 -13.01
N GLU A 13 14.73 -19.89 -12.50
CA GLU A 13 14.72 -19.09 -11.28
C GLU A 13 13.87 -17.83 -11.43
N THR A 14 14.04 -17.05 -12.51
CA THR A 14 13.29 -15.82 -12.70
C THR A 14 11.78 -16.06 -12.87
N LEU A 15 11.39 -17.06 -13.67
CA LEU A 15 9.97 -17.43 -13.81
C LEU A 15 9.38 -17.95 -12.49
N THR A 16 10.16 -18.71 -11.73
CA THR A 16 9.72 -19.20 -10.41
C THR A 16 9.54 -18.03 -9.44
N ASP A 17 10.44 -17.05 -9.47
CA ASP A 17 10.35 -15.87 -8.61
C ASP A 17 9.21 -14.94 -9.01
N GLU A 18 8.95 -14.73 -10.31
CA GLU A 18 7.77 -13.99 -10.78
C GLU A 18 6.45 -14.67 -10.38
N LEU A 19 6.40 -16.00 -10.45
CA LEU A 19 5.28 -16.78 -9.95
C LEU A 19 5.16 -16.67 -8.41
N SER A 20 6.29 -16.61 -7.70
CA SER A 20 6.34 -16.44 -6.24
C SER A 20 5.83 -15.06 -5.82
N LEU A 21 6.22 -14.01 -6.55
CA LEU A 21 5.76 -12.64 -6.36
C LEU A 21 4.25 -12.53 -6.61
N THR A 22 3.77 -13.06 -7.74
CA THR A 22 2.33 -13.07 -8.07
C THR A 22 1.52 -13.79 -6.98
N ARG A 23 2.03 -14.91 -6.46
CA ARG A 23 1.39 -15.65 -5.37
C ARG A 23 1.38 -14.84 -4.07
N ARG A 24 2.46 -14.13 -3.75
CA ARG A 24 2.56 -13.27 -2.56
C ARG A 24 1.56 -12.12 -2.61
N VAL A 25 1.48 -11.42 -3.75
CA VAL A 25 0.51 -10.33 -3.96
C VAL A 25 -0.92 -10.82 -3.75
N ARG A 26 -1.28 -11.97 -4.34
CA ARG A 26 -2.61 -12.59 -4.15
C ARG A 26 -2.89 -13.02 -2.71
N LEU A 27 -1.87 -13.49 -1.99
CA LEU A 27 -2.02 -13.82 -0.57
C LEU A 27 -2.28 -12.57 0.26
N HIS A 28 -1.56 -11.48 0.02
CA HIS A 28 -1.83 -10.21 0.69
C HIS A 28 -3.22 -9.67 0.41
N ALA A 29 -3.71 -9.77 -0.84
CA ALA A 29 -5.10 -9.40 -1.17
C ALA A 29 -6.10 -10.21 -0.33
N ARG A 30 -5.95 -11.54 -0.31
CA ARG A 30 -6.84 -12.43 0.45
C ARG A 30 -6.79 -12.18 1.95
N ILE A 31 -5.60 -11.92 2.51
CA ILE A 31 -5.44 -11.58 3.92
C ILE A 31 -6.19 -10.27 4.19
N ALA A 32 -5.96 -9.23 3.40
CA ALA A 32 -6.60 -7.93 3.58
C ALA A 32 -8.13 -8.02 3.57
N GLU A 33 -8.71 -8.70 2.56
CA GLU A 33 -10.15 -8.90 2.44
C GLU A 33 -10.74 -9.73 3.60
N THR A 34 -10.00 -10.75 4.05
CA THR A 34 -10.43 -11.59 5.18
C THR A 34 -10.40 -10.79 6.48
N LEU A 35 -9.34 -10.03 6.73
CA LEU A 35 -9.21 -9.17 7.90
C LEU A 35 -10.25 -8.06 7.92
N GLU A 36 -10.47 -7.40 6.78
CA GLU A 36 -11.51 -6.38 6.61
C GLU A 36 -12.90 -6.93 6.98
N THR A 37 -13.22 -8.14 6.50
CA THR A 37 -14.48 -8.82 6.84
C THR A 37 -14.55 -9.21 8.32
N LEU A 38 -13.44 -9.72 8.87
CA LEU A 38 -13.36 -10.19 10.26
C LEU A 38 -13.49 -9.04 11.26
N TYR A 39 -12.80 -7.93 10.99
CA TYR A 39 -12.81 -6.77 11.87
C TYR A 39 -14.14 -6.03 11.85
N GLY A 40 -14.85 -6.01 10.70
CA GLY A 40 -16.19 -5.47 10.61
C GLY A 40 -16.29 -4.04 11.18
N ALA A 41 -16.99 -3.87 12.29
CA ALA A 41 -17.16 -2.55 12.93
C ALA A 41 -15.87 -1.98 13.53
N GLU A 42 -14.87 -2.81 13.84
CA GLU A 42 -13.58 -2.37 14.42
C GLU A 42 -12.49 -2.16 13.37
N VAL A 43 -12.85 -2.20 12.08
CA VAL A 43 -11.90 -2.14 10.95
C VAL A 43 -10.99 -0.90 11.01
N GLU A 44 -11.50 0.23 11.48
CA GLU A 44 -10.72 1.48 11.63
C GLU A 44 -9.59 1.36 12.64
N ALA A 45 -9.76 0.56 13.71
CA ALA A 45 -8.71 0.33 14.70
C ALA A 45 -7.52 -0.44 14.13
N HIS A 46 -7.76 -1.21 13.05
CA HIS A 46 -6.79 -2.03 12.34
C HIS A 46 -6.37 -1.45 10.99
N ALA A 47 -6.68 -0.18 10.73
CA ALA A 47 -6.41 0.48 9.45
C ALA A 47 -4.93 0.40 9.03
N ALA A 48 -3.99 0.47 9.97
CA ALA A 48 -2.56 0.38 9.65
C ALA A 48 -2.15 -0.98 9.05
N GLU A 49 -2.72 -2.07 9.58
CA GLU A 49 -2.48 -3.43 9.09
C GLU A 49 -3.12 -3.63 7.70
N LEU A 50 -4.35 -3.16 7.52
CA LEU A 50 -5.04 -3.21 6.24
C LEU A 50 -4.30 -2.38 5.18
N ALA A 51 -3.85 -1.17 5.52
CA ALA A 51 -3.05 -0.33 4.65
C ALA A 51 -1.72 -1.00 4.24
N TYR A 52 -1.14 -1.83 5.11
CA TYR A 52 0.05 -2.61 4.76
C TYR A 52 -0.29 -3.71 3.74
N HIS A 53 -1.32 -4.52 4.00
CA HIS A 53 -1.66 -5.61 3.10
C HIS A 53 -2.22 -5.15 1.75
N PHE A 54 -3.03 -4.10 1.71
CA PHE A 54 -3.46 -3.50 0.45
C PHE A 54 -2.30 -2.85 -0.33
N ALA A 55 -1.26 -2.35 0.34
CA ALA A 55 -0.06 -1.87 -0.35
C ALA A 55 0.69 -3.01 -1.05
N GLN A 56 0.85 -4.15 -0.37
CA GLN A 56 1.46 -5.34 -0.95
C GLN A 56 0.60 -5.98 -2.05
N ALA A 57 -0.69 -5.67 -2.09
CA ALA A 57 -1.67 -6.22 -3.01
C ALA A 57 -2.09 -5.26 -4.13
N GLU A 58 -1.54 -4.05 -4.18
CA GLU A 58 -1.99 -2.94 -5.04
C GLU A 58 -2.18 -3.36 -6.51
N ALA A 59 -1.25 -4.16 -7.04
CA ALA A 59 -1.29 -4.64 -8.42
C ALA A 59 -2.54 -5.49 -8.76
N VAL A 60 -3.23 -6.04 -7.77
CA VAL A 60 -4.43 -6.88 -7.94
C VAL A 60 -5.68 -6.21 -7.37
N THR A 61 -5.57 -5.48 -6.25
CA THR A 61 -6.71 -4.84 -5.58
C THR A 61 -6.98 -3.41 -6.07
N GLY A 62 -6.05 -2.82 -6.82
CA GLY A 62 -6.05 -1.39 -7.11
C GLY A 62 -5.68 -0.56 -5.87
N THR A 63 -5.81 0.77 -6.02
CA THR A 63 -5.31 1.74 -5.05
C THR A 63 -6.37 2.27 -4.09
N GLU A 64 -7.66 2.08 -4.39
CA GLU A 64 -8.77 2.69 -3.62
C GLU A 64 -8.74 2.30 -2.13
N LYS A 65 -8.70 1.01 -1.82
CA LYS A 65 -8.61 0.54 -0.42
C LYS A 65 -7.29 0.91 0.25
N LEU A 66 -6.19 0.89 -0.49
CA LEU A 66 -4.89 1.31 0.02
C LEU A 66 -4.93 2.78 0.47
N VAL A 67 -5.52 3.65 -0.34
CA VAL A 67 -5.68 5.08 -0.04
C VAL A 67 -6.56 5.27 1.19
N HIS A 68 -7.73 4.63 1.19
CA HIS A 68 -8.69 4.71 2.30
C HIS A 68 -8.06 4.32 3.65
N TYR A 69 -7.46 3.12 3.72
CA TYR A 69 -6.86 2.66 4.97
C TYR A 69 -5.58 3.41 5.34
N SER A 70 -4.85 3.97 4.37
CA SER A 70 -3.71 4.84 4.66
C SER A 70 -4.15 6.14 5.32
N LEU A 71 -5.28 6.72 4.90
CA LEU A 71 -5.86 7.91 5.52
C LEU A 71 -6.27 7.63 6.97
N LEU A 72 -7.08 6.58 7.18
CA LEU A 72 -7.53 6.20 8.53
C LEU A 72 -6.36 5.89 9.48
N ALA A 73 -5.34 5.19 8.98
CA ALA A 73 -4.15 4.88 9.77
C ALA A 73 -3.35 6.14 10.12
N GLY A 74 -3.25 7.09 9.18
CA GLY A 74 -2.62 8.40 9.43
C GLY A 74 -3.36 9.19 10.49
N ASP A 75 -4.67 9.33 10.39
CA ASP A 75 -5.51 10.07 11.34
C ASP A 75 -5.44 9.48 12.77
N ARG A 76 -5.43 8.14 12.85
CA ARG A 76 -5.25 7.44 14.12
C ARG A 76 -3.85 7.68 14.69
N ALA A 77 -2.81 7.63 13.88
CA ALA A 77 -1.44 7.90 14.31
C ALA A 77 -1.28 9.35 14.82
N VAL A 78 -1.91 10.33 14.16
CA VAL A 78 -1.99 11.73 14.66
C VAL A 78 -2.64 11.78 16.04
N THR A 79 -3.77 11.09 16.22
CA THR A 79 -4.47 11.02 17.52
C THR A 79 -3.59 10.44 18.63
N LEU A 80 -2.72 9.50 18.29
CA LEU A 80 -1.76 8.86 19.19
C LEU A 80 -0.43 9.63 19.33
N ARG A 81 -0.28 10.78 18.66
CA ARG A 81 0.97 11.57 18.53
C ARG A 81 2.16 10.79 17.95
N ALA A 82 1.86 9.79 17.13
CA ALA A 82 2.80 8.97 16.37
C ALA A 82 3.04 9.64 15.00
N TYR A 83 3.68 10.82 14.99
CA TYR A 83 3.74 11.69 13.81
C TYR A 83 4.58 11.11 12.67
N GLU A 84 5.67 10.39 12.98
CA GLU A 84 6.49 9.73 11.96
C GLU A 84 5.68 8.65 11.23
N GLU A 85 4.93 7.83 11.98
CA GLU A 85 4.03 6.85 11.38
C GLU A 85 2.91 7.51 10.59
N ALA A 86 2.32 8.60 11.10
CA ALA A 86 1.27 9.35 10.40
C ALA A 86 1.77 9.84 9.03
N LEU A 87 2.96 10.43 8.97
CA LEU A 87 3.58 10.87 7.72
C LEU A 87 3.78 9.71 6.75
N ALA A 88 4.30 8.58 7.22
CA ALA A 88 4.50 7.41 6.38
C ALA A 88 3.19 6.85 5.81
N HIS A 89 2.10 6.92 6.57
CA HIS A 89 0.77 6.54 6.11
C HIS A 89 0.23 7.52 5.06
N PHE A 90 0.25 8.83 5.31
CA PHE A 90 -0.24 9.82 4.36
C PHE A 90 0.55 9.83 3.04
N GLN A 91 1.89 9.73 3.11
CA GLN A 91 2.75 9.64 1.92
C GLN A 91 2.45 8.41 1.06
N ARG A 92 2.16 7.27 1.70
CA ARG A 92 1.76 6.04 0.99
C ARG A 92 0.45 6.23 0.25
N GLY A 93 -0.56 6.82 0.90
CA GLY A 93 -1.85 7.13 0.26
C GLY A 93 -1.67 8.07 -0.94
N LEU A 94 -0.84 9.10 -0.80
CA LEU A 94 -0.57 10.05 -1.90
C LEU A 94 0.15 9.39 -3.07
N THR A 95 1.11 8.51 -2.79
CA THR A 95 1.84 7.74 -3.80
C THR A 95 0.87 6.82 -4.57
N ALA A 96 -0.01 6.13 -3.86
CA ALA A 96 -1.03 5.27 -4.46
C ALA A 96 -2.06 6.04 -5.30
N ARG A 97 -2.40 7.29 -4.93
CA ARG A 97 -3.21 8.18 -5.78
C ARG A 97 -2.46 8.74 -6.99
N GLY A 98 -1.15 8.54 -7.08
CA GLY A 98 -0.32 9.15 -8.13
C GLY A 98 -0.15 10.66 -7.95
N VAL A 99 -0.30 11.17 -6.72
CA VAL A 99 -0.07 12.58 -6.39
C VAL A 99 1.41 12.76 -6.08
N ALA A 100 2.11 13.49 -6.95
CA ALA A 100 3.50 13.81 -6.73
C ALA A 100 3.63 14.85 -5.60
N LEU A 101 4.47 14.56 -4.60
CA LEU A 101 4.79 15.46 -3.47
C LEU A 101 5.60 16.71 -3.88
N THR A 102 5.76 16.98 -5.18
CA THR A 102 6.72 17.93 -5.73
C THR A 102 6.16 19.32 -6.07
N GLY A 103 4.91 19.66 -5.75
CA GLY A 103 4.47 21.05 -5.93
C GLY A 103 2.99 21.31 -5.64
N LEU A 104 2.66 22.60 -5.57
CA LEU A 104 1.36 23.25 -5.30
C LEU A 104 0.21 22.88 -6.26
N GLU A 105 0.17 21.65 -6.78
CA GLU A 105 -0.96 21.15 -7.54
C GLU A 105 -2.15 20.95 -6.58
N PRO A 106 -3.33 21.53 -6.88
CA PRO A 106 -4.51 21.31 -6.07
C PRO A 106 -4.86 19.82 -6.08
N ALA A 107 -5.28 19.30 -4.93
CA ALA A 107 -5.75 17.93 -4.81
C ALA A 107 -6.84 17.66 -5.86
N LYS A 108 -6.66 16.57 -6.63
CA LYS A 108 -7.59 16.21 -7.71
C LYS A 108 -8.93 15.68 -7.18
N ASP A 109 -8.97 15.22 -5.93
CA ASP A 109 -10.14 14.67 -5.24
C ASP A 109 -10.11 14.95 -3.72
N GLU A 110 -11.25 14.74 -3.06
CA GLU A 110 -11.47 15.01 -1.62
C GLU A 110 -10.55 14.16 -0.72
N GLU A 111 -10.26 12.91 -1.12
CA GLU A 111 -9.36 12.03 -0.38
C GLU A 111 -7.89 12.49 -0.48
N ALA A 112 -7.42 12.94 -1.65
CA ALA A 112 -6.09 13.53 -1.78
C ALA A 112 -5.98 14.83 -0.97
N ALA A 113 -7.05 15.63 -0.89
CA ALA A 113 -7.08 16.83 -0.06
C ALA A 113 -6.96 16.48 1.43
N ALA A 114 -7.68 15.44 1.87
CA ALA A 114 -7.62 14.95 3.24
C ALA A 114 -6.23 14.39 3.58
N LEU A 115 -5.60 13.62 2.68
CA LEU A 115 -4.23 13.12 2.85
C LEU A 115 -3.19 14.26 2.97
N LEU A 116 -3.29 15.30 2.13
CA LEU A 116 -2.41 16.47 2.21
C LEU A 116 -2.62 17.28 3.49
N SER A 117 -3.88 17.44 3.91
CA SER A 117 -4.23 18.10 5.17
C SER A 117 -3.66 17.35 6.38
N GLY A 118 -3.80 16.02 6.41
CA GLY A 118 -3.22 15.17 7.45
C GLY A 118 -1.69 15.26 7.50
N LEU A 119 -1.04 15.25 6.33
CA LEU A 119 0.41 15.42 6.22
C LEU A 119 0.88 16.77 6.76
N GLY A 120 0.14 17.85 6.51
CA GLY A 120 0.42 19.17 7.08
C GLY A 120 0.30 19.20 8.61
N HIS A 121 -0.70 18.53 9.19
CA HIS A 121 -0.85 18.43 10.65
C HIS A 121 0.26 17.61 11.32
N ALA A 122 0.82 16.62 10.62
CA ALA A 122 1.88 15.78 11.16
C ALA A 122 3.30 16.40 11.04
N GLN A 123 3.45 17.51 10.30
CA GLN A 123 4.72 18.23 10.14
C GLN A 123 4.91 19.41 11.10
N MET A 124 3.88 19.78 11.88
CA MET A 124 3.92 20.89 12.85
C MET A 124 4.19 20.42 14.27
#